data_AF-A0A4Q4B3D6-F1
#
_entry.id   AF-A0A4Q4B3D6-F1
#
_cell.length_a   1.000
_cell.length_b   1.000
_cell.length_c   1.000
_cell.angle_alpha   90.00
_cell.angle_beta   90.00
_cell.angle_gamma   90.00
#
_symmetry.space_group_name_H-M   'P 1'
#
loop_
_entity.id
_entity.type
_entity.pdbx_description
1 polymer ?
#
loop_
_entity_poly.entity_id
_entity_poly.type
_entity_poly.pdbx_seq_one_letter_code
_entity_poly.pdbx_strand_id
1 'polypeptide(L)'
;MSKNIINQKAVELLDYQLQTFLNQNEIPTVKQNVGFLEIINKSHNETINSNLYAHFLSCKINPIKHAFLDALLDLIEEKASKKLSIAQFQVRTELATTTGRIDIVLEDNLNLNTILIENKIYHNLHNDLNEYWTFFKLNESKKVGVLLTLKPHTIPIEVQGKFINITHWEWISKVKEILDVDSLKDEAYKRYVTDFFNTIENISTTYKMNNSAKFFFNNAIQVNKVYDTIVEGHGYLISQYQLIAEKLGLQTYGSDINWRNIWDEENHLDTFITIDAQDLVSGKYPRYKIILELMRKDKDRVEELSVKFENHAQFSDKFRGQTRGMHCHFLVKEYDIDLNDLDKFAEIVEHNIKTDFNKIFIEVVEYLYPDKNISIWKHNFMAVNKND
;
A
#
# COMPACT_ATOMS: atom_id res chain seq x y z
N MET A 1 2.54 16.36 -48.02
CA MET A 1 3.72 15.48 -47.80
C MET A 1 4.68 16.01 -46.73
N SER A 2 5.15 17.27 -46.80
CA SER A 2 6.14 17.79 -45.82
C SER A 2 5.70 17.79 -44.34
N LYS A 3 4.41 18.04 -44.01
CA LYS A 3 3.93 18.02 -42.61
C LYS A 3 3.90 16.61 -41.97
N ASN A 4 3.61 15.56 -42.73
CA ASN A 4 3.57 14.18 -42.21
C ASN A 4 4.98 13.68 -41.87
N ILE A 5 6.00 14.07 -42.64
CA ILE A 5 7.40 13.67 -42.42
C ILE A 5 7.97 14.35 -41.16
N ILE A 6 7.58 15.60 -40.89
CA ILE A 6 8.01 16.33 -39.69
C ILE A 6 7.42 15.71 -38.42
N ASN A 7 6.16 15.29 -38.46
CA ASN A 7 5.52 14.62 -37.33
C ASN A 7 6.11 13.24 -37.03
N GLN A 8 6.42 12.44 -38.06
CA GLN A 8 6.99 11.11 -37.86
C GLN A 8 8.39 11.16 -37.23
N LYS A 9 9.26 12.06 -37.69
CA LYS A 9 10.60 12.26 -37.10
C LYS A 9 10.54 12.79 -35.66
N ALA A 10 9.52 13.58 -35.32
CA ALA A 10 9.34 14.05 -33.96
C ALA A 10 8.94 12.90 -33.01
N VAL A 11 8.07 11.99 -33.46
CA VAL A 11 7.68 10.80 -32.70
C VAL A 11 8.88 9.86 -32.50
N GLU A 12 9.62 9.54 -33.55
CA GLU A 12 10.83 8.68 -33.46
C GLU A 12 11.88 9.26 -32.48
N LEU A 13 12.06 10.58 -32.48
CA LEU A 13 12.98 11.24 -31.56
C LEU A 13 12.47 11.17 -30.11
N LEU A 14 11.16 11.29 -29.89
CA LEU A 14 10.55 11.21 -28.56
C LEU A 14 10.64 9.79 -27.99
N ASP A 15 10.44 8.77 -28.82
CA ASP A 15 10.54 7.35 -28.45
C ASP A 15 11.99 6.99 -28.10
N TYR A 16 12.95 7.42 -28.91
CA TYR A 16 14.37 7.24 -28.62
C TYR A 16 14.79 7.90 -27.30
N GLN A 17 14.27 9.09 -27.00
CA GLN A 17 14.51 9.77 -25.73
C GLN A 17 13.92 8.99 -24.54
N LEU A 18 12.72 8.45 -24.69
CA LEU A 18 12.07 7.65 -23.64
C LEU A 18 12.83 6.35 -23.38
N GLN A 19 13.21 5.63 -24.43
CA GLN A 19 13.98 4.39 -24.31
C GLN A 19 15.35 4.64 -23.70
N THR A 20 16.03 5.71 -24.11
CA THR A 20 17.31 6.14 -23.51
C THR A 20 17.14 6.45 -22.03
N PHE A 21 16.07 7.16 -21.66
CA PHE A 21 15.74 7.45 -20.26
C PHE A 21 15.55 6.17 -19.44
N LEU A 22 14.73 5.23 -19.91
CA LEU A 22 14.45 3.97 -19.22
C LEU A 22 15.70 3.08 -19.08
N ASN A 23 16.60 3.09 -20.06
CA ASN A 23 17.85 2.32 -20.02
C ASN A 23 18.93 2.93 -19.12
N GLN A 24 18.89 4.24 -18.90
CA GLN A 24 19.93 4.97 -18.15
C GLN A 24 19.56 5.28 -16.70
N ASN A 25 18.28 5.19 -16.34
CA ASN A 25 17.79 5.59 -15.03
C ASN A 25 17.20 4.39 -14.28
N GLU A 26 17.68 4.17 -13.06
CA GLU A 26 16.99 3.30 -12.11
C GLU A 26 15.81 4.07 -11.52
N ILE A 27 14.58 3.59 -11.76
CA ILE A 27 13.38 4.21 -11.19
C ILE A 27 13.31 3.84 -9.70
N PRO A 28 13.45 4.81 -8.78
CA PRO A 28 13.47 4.52 -7.35
C PRO A 28 12.11 3.99 -6.90
N THR A 29 12.11 2.77 -6.33
CA THR A 29 10.94 2.21 -5.67
C THR A 29 10.87 2.71 -4.24
N VAL A 30 9.70 3.19 -3.82
CA VAL A 30 9.45 3.50 -2.40
C VAL A 30 9.31 2.17 -1.67
N LYS A 31 10.44 1.61 -1.20
CA LYS A 31 10.41 0.58 -0.16
C LYS A 31 10.30 1.31 1.17
N GLN A 32 9.08 1.47 1.69
CA GLN A 32 8.95 1.78 3.11
C GLN A 32 9.54 0.59 3.88
N ASN A 33 10.50 0.85 4.75
CA ASN A 33 10.97 -0.16 5.68
C ASN A 33 9.81 -0.44 6.63
N VAL A 34 9.16 -1.59 6.46
CA VAL A 34 8.03 -2.02 7.28
C VAL A 34 8.59 -2.53 8.62
N GLY A 35 8.41 -1.76 9.68
CA GLY A 35 8.75 -2.15 11.04
C GLY A 35 7.62 -2.94 11.71
N PHE A 36 7.87 -3.43 12.92
CA PHE A 36 6.90 -4.23 13.66
C PHE A 36 5.58 -3.51 13.95
N LEU A 37 5.60 -2.19 14.17
CA LEU A 37 4.38 -1.40 14.42
C LEU A 37 3.52 -1.22 13.18
N GLU A 38 4.13 -1.13 12.00
CA GLU A 38 3.42 -1.13 10.71
C GLU A 38 2.77 -2.49 10.45
N ILE A 39 3.46 -3.59 10.74
CA ILE A 39 2.93 -4.96 10.57
C ILE A 39 1.63 -5.16 11.36
N ILE A 40 1.58 -4.66 12.60
CA ILE A 40 0.41 -4.80 13.47
C ILE A 40 -0.58 -3.62 13.35
N ASN A 41 -0.34 -2.68 12.44
CA ASN A 41 -1.13 -1.46 12.25
C ASN A 41 -1.33 -0.65 13.55
N LYS A 42 -0.24 -0.46 14.31
CA LYS A 42 -0.20 0.32 15.58
C LYS A 42 0.86 1.42 15.59
N SER A 43 1.44 1.77 14.45
CA SER A 43 2.42 2.85 14.31
C SER A 43 1.93 4.20 14.89
N HIS A 44 0.62 4.45 14.84
CA HIS A 44 0.02 5.70 15.31
C HIS A 44 -0.50 5.67 16.76
N ASN A 45 -0.29 4.58 17.50
CA ASN A 45 -0.82 4.45 18.85
C ASN A 45 0.06 5.19 19.87
N GLU A 46 -0.50 6.23 20.52
CA GLU A 46 0.23 7.09 21.47
C GLU A 46 0.82 6.31 22.64
N THR A 47 0.01 5.49 23.33
CA THR A 47 0.46 4.69 24.49
C THR A 47 1.58 3.72 24.13
N ILE A 48 1.51 3.04 22.97
CA ILE A 48 2.58 2.14 22.50
C ILE A 48 3.86 2.93 22.25
N ASN A 49 3.79 4.08 21.57
CA ASN A 49 4.96 4.92 21.32
C ASN A 49 5.55 5.47 22.63
N SER A 50 4.71 5.90 23.58
CA SER A 50 5.14 6.35 24.92
C SER A 50 5.89 5.24 25.67
N ASN A 51 5.39 4.00 25.61
CA ASN A 51 6.06 2.84 26.19
C ASN A 51 7.40 2.53 25.52
N LEU A 52 7.53 2.73 24.20
CA LEU A 52 8.80 2.55 23.48
C LEU A 52 9.85 3.61 23.88
N TYR A 53 9.47 4.89 23.92
CA TYR A 53 10.36 5.94 24.44
C TYR A 53 10.79 5.64 25.87
N ALA A 54 9.84 5.29 26.74
CA ALA A 54 10.14 4.94 28.13
C ALA A 54 11.05 3.72 28.26
N HIS A 55 10.86 2.71 27.41
CA HIS A 55 11.73 1.55 27.34
C HIS A 55 13.17 1.95 27.01
N PHE A 56 13.39 2.74 25.95
CA PHE A 56 14.75 3.15 25.57
C PHE A 56 15.40 4.06 26.62
N LEU A 57 14.65 4.95 27.25
CA LEU A 57 15.10 5.80 28.35
C LEU A 57 15.43 5.03 29.64
N SER A 58 14.98 3.78 29.78
CA SER A 58 15.19 2.97 30.99
C SER A 58 15.92 1.64 30.73
N CYS A 59 16.31 1.37 29.48
CA CYS A 59 16.93 0.10 29.10
C CYS A 59 18.31 -0.08 29.76
N LYS A 60 18.78 -1.33 29.77
CA LYS A 60 20.09 -1.70 30.34
C LYS A 60 21.26 -1.36 29.41
N ILE A 61 20.99 -1.02 28.15
CA ILE A 61 22.01 -0.70 27.15
C ILE A 61 22.36 0.78 27.27
N ASN A 62 23.42 1.07 28.04
CA ASN A 62 23.82 2.44 28.38
C ASN A 62 23.94 3.37 27.15
N PRO A 63 24.56 2.99 26.01
CA PRO A 63 24.64 3.87 24.84
C PRO A 63 23.26 4.33 24.34
N ILE A 64 22.27 3.42 24.28
CA ILE A 64 20.90 3.75 23.84
C ILE A 64 20.24 4.66 24.86
N LYS A 65 20.27 4.27 26.14
CA LYS A 65 19.67 5.04 27.23
C LYS A 65 20.20 6.48 27.28
N HIS A 66 21.53 6.63 27.21
CA HIS A 66 22.17 7.95 27.21
C HIS A 66 21.83 8.73 25.95
N ALA A 67 21.90 8.13 24.76
CA ALA A 67 21.54 8.85 23.54
C ALA A 67 20.11 9.39 23.56
N PHE A 68 19.13 8.62 24.06
CA PHE A 68 17.74 9.10 24.21
C PHE A 68 17.59 10.22 25.23
N LEU A 69 18.25 10.10 26.39
CA LEU A 69 18.21 11.12 27.44
C LEU A 69 18.93 12.40 27.02
N ASP A 70 20.15 12.28 26.53
CA ASP A 70 21.01 13.41 26.15
C ASP A 70 20.38 14.18 24.99
N ALA A 71 19.82 13.48 23.98
CA ALA A 71 19.05 14.11 22.92
C ALA A 71 17.86 14.94 23.44
N LEU A 72 17.13 14.41 24.44
CA LEU A 72 16.00 15.12 25.04
C LEU A 72 16.46 16.35 25.83
N LEU A 73 17.53 16.21 26.62
CA LEU A 73 18.10 17.30 27.43
C LEU A 73 18.65 18.42 26.56
N ASP A 74 19.37 18.08 25.48
CA ASP A 74 19.88 19.05 24.51
C ASP A 74 18.73 19.86 23.90
N LEU A 75 17.67 19.19 23.43
CA LEU A 75 16.50 19.87 22.86
C LEU A 75 15.77 20.75 23.89
N ILE A 76 15.73 20.34 25.16
CA ILE A 76 15.19 21.16 26.25
C ILE A 76 16.07 22.39 26.51
N GLU A 77 17.39 22.23 26.56
CA GLU A 77 18.33 23.35 26.74
C GLU A 77 18.22 24.34 25.58
N GLU A 78 18.17 23.85 24.34
CA GLU A 78 18.01 24.66 23.13
C GLU A 78 16.68 25.44 23.10
N LYS A 79 15.55 24.80 23.42
CA LYS A 79 14.21 25.41 23.24
C LYS A 79 13.68 26.14 24.47
N ALA A 80 14.05 25.71 25.67
CA ALA A 80 13.60 26.32 26.93
C ALA A 80 14.68 27.17 27.60
N SER A 81 15.91 27.22 27.05
CA SER A 81 17.07 27.84 27.70
C SER A 81 17.27 27.33 29.13
N LYS A 82 17.00 26.03 29.33
CA LYS A 82 16.93 25.41 30.65
C LYS A 82 17.81 24.19 30.72
N LYS A 83 18.81 24.27 31.60
CA LYS A 83 19.74 23.16 31.85
C LYS A 83 19.24 22.29 33.00
N LEU A 84 18.78 21.09 32.67
CA LEU A 84 18.43 20.06 33.65
C LEU A 84 19.58 19.06 33.77
N SER A 85 19.86 18.61 34.98
CA SER A 85 20.83 17.53 35.24
C SER A 85 20.07 16.33 35.75
N ILE A 86 20.09 15.23 35.00
CA ILE A 86 19.36 14.00 35.33
C ILE A 86 20.40 12.89 35.51
N ALA A 87 20.62 12.46 36.75
CA ALA A 87 21.64 11.46 37.07
C ALA A 87 21.03 10.11 37.46
N GLN A 88 20.07 10.10 38.40
CA GLN A 88 19.46 8.86 38.89
C GLN A 88 17.94 8.96 38.78
N PHE A 89 17.43 8.57 37.62
CA PHE A 89 16.03 8.80 37.28
C PHE A 89 15.22 7.53 37.09
N GLN A 90 13.91 7.70 37.23
CA GLN A 90 12.91 6.72 36.84
C GLN A 90 12.05 7.28 35.71
N VAL A 91 11.54 6.38 34.87
CA VAL A 91 10.61 6.72 33.80
C VAL A 91 9.29 6.01 34.08
N ARG A 92 8.19 6.75 34.05
CA ARG A 92 6.83 6.23 34.24
C ARG A 92 6.00 6.60 33.04
N THR A 93 5.15 5.68 32.57
CA THR A 93 4.16 5.96 31.54
C THR A 93 2.76 6.00 32.14
N GLU A 94 1.86 6.72 31.48
CA GLU A 94 0.44 6.79 31.83
C GLU A 94 0.22 7.16 33.32
N LEU A 95 1.02 8.10 33.84
CA LEU A 95 0.98 8.49 35.26
C LEU A 95 -0.35 9.20 35.54
N ALA A 96 -1.24 8.53 36.28
CA ALA A 96 -2.51 9.12 36.69
C ALA A 96 -2.32 10.41 37.50
N THR A 97 -3.08 11.43 37.13
CA THR A 97 -3.21 12.71 37.85
C THR A 97 -4.60 12.82 38.46
N THR A 98 -5.01 14.02 38.88
CA THR A 98 -6.33 14.21 39.49
C THR A 98 -7.46 14.01 38.47
N THR A 99 -7.25 14.46 37.24
CA THR A 99 -8.28 14.49 36.19
C THR A 99 -7.87 13.77 34.91
N GLY A 100 -6.63 13.30 34.82
CA GLY A 100 -6.13 12.67 33.61
C GLY A 100 -4.93 11.77 33.85
N ARG A 101 -4.02 11.73 32.87
CA ARG A 101 -2.73 11.05 32.96
C ARG A 101 -1.68 11.74 32.12
N ILE A 102 -0.44 11.68 32.56
CA ILE A 102 0.71 12.17 31.80
C ILE A 102 1.35 10.98 31.09
N ASP A 103 1.53 11.08 29.78
CA ASP A 103 1.95 9.96 28.95
C ASP A 103 3.34 9.42 29.32
N ILE A 104 4.32 10.31 29.58
CA ILE A 104 5.65 9.94 30.09
C ILE A 104 6.10 10.95 31.14
N VAL A 105 6.65 10.47 32.25
CA VAL A 105 7.29 11.29 33.28
C VAL A 105 8.69 10.75 33.57
N LEU A 106 9.69 11.62 33.52
CA LEU A 106 11.04 11.35 34.00
C LEU A 106 11.25 12.10 35.32
N GLU A 107 11.63 11.41 36.38
CA GLU A 107 11.90 12.01 37.69
C GLU A 107 13.32 11.64 38.15
N ASP A 108 14.17 12.64 38.37
CA ASP A 108 15.50 12.45 38.97
C ASP A 108 15.39 12.44 40.50
N ASN A 109 15.78 11.33 41.10
CA ASN A 109 15.77 11.13 42.55
C ASN A 109 16.84 11.95 43.27
N LEU A 110 17.89 12.39 42.57
CA LEU A 110 19.00 13.13 43.18
C LEU A 110 18.79 14.64 43.11
N ASN A 111 18.59 15.18 41.91
CA ASN A 111 18.48 16.63 41.71
C ASN A 111 17.05 17.17 41.79
N LEU A 112 16.06 16.28 41.96
CA LEU A 112 14.62 16.57 41.93
C LEU A 112 14.19 17.29 40.66
N ASN A 113 14.82 16.95 39.53
CA ASN A 113 14.44 17.45 38.21
C ASN A 113 13.36 16.54 37.62
N THR A 114 12.35 17.14 36.98
CA THR A 114 11.23 16.41 36.39
C THR A 114 10.96 16.86 34.96
N ILE A 115 10.77 15.90 34.05
CA ILE A 115 10.32 16.16 32.69
C ILE A 115 8.95 15.51 32.51
N LEU A 116 7.96 16.30 32.13
CA LEU A 116 6.60 15.86 31.81
C LEU A 116 6.47 15.81 30.31
N ILE A 117 6.05 14.70 29.74
CA ILE A 117 5.87 14.55 28.30
C ILE A 117 4.43 14.14 28.02
N GLU A 118 3.74 14.97 27.22
CA GLU A 118 2.46 14.63 26.62
C GLU A 118 2.71 14.25 25.15
N ASN A 119 2.36 13.03 24.78
CA ASN A 119 2.58 12.46 23.46
C ASN A 119 1.30 12.61 22.61
N LYS A 120 1.42 13.19 21.42
CA LYS A 120 0.29 13.40 20.50
C LYS A 120 0.62 12.98 19.07
N ILE A 121 -0.04 11.91 18.62
CA ILE A 121 0.06 11.34 17.28
C ILE A 121 -1.32 11.39 16.64
N TYR A 122 -1.53 12.33 15.73
CA TYR A 122 -2.81 12.62 15.04
C TYR A 122 -4.01 13.02 15.90
N HIS A 123 -3.91 12.95 17.23
CA HIS A 123 -4.98 13.41 18.13
C HIS A 123 -4.84 14.90 18.45
N ASN A 124 -5.99 15.54 18.71
CA ASN A 124 -6.05 16.91 19.21
C ASN A 124 -5.57 16.98 20.66
N LEU A 125 -4.90 18.07 21.02
CA LEU A 125 -4.52 18.36 22.41
C LEU A 125 -5.75 18.81 23.21
N HIS A 126 -6.40 17.87 23.90
CA HIS A 126 -7.53 18.14 24.81
C HIS A 126 -7.14 18.04 26.30
N ASN A 127 -5.88 17.72 26.57
CA ASN A 127 -5.36 17.50 27.93
C ASN A 127 -5.23 18.82 28.70
N ASP A 128 -5.51 18.76 30.00
CA ASP A 128 -5.28 19.89 30.91
C ASP A 128 -3.78 19.94 31.32
N LEU A 129 -2.97 20.54 30.44
CA LEU A 129 -1.53 20.67 30.69
C LEU A 129 -1.21 21.49 31.95
N ASN A 130 -2.11 22.37 32.38
CA ASN A 130 -1.91 23.15 33.61
C ASN A 130 -2.12 22.28 34.86
N GLU A 131 -3.07 21.34 34.83
CA GLU A 131 -3.20 20.32 35.88
C GLU A 131 -1.93 19.48 35.97
N TYR A 132 -1.39 19.02 34.83
CA TYR A 132 -0.14 18.25 34.80
C TYR A 132 1.02 19.03 35.40
N TRP A 133 1.12 20.32 35.07
CA TRP A 133 2.15 21.19 35.61
C TRP A 133 2.04 21.36 37.13
N THR A 134 0.82 21.53 37.64
CA THR A 134 0.56 21.82 39.07
C THR A 134 0.54 20.57 39.95
N PHE A 135 0.30 19.39 39.36
CA PHE A 135 0.43 18.09 40.04
C PHE A 135 1.81 17.92 40.67
N PHE A 136 2.87 18.34 39.97
CA PHE A 136 4.23 18.37 40.50
C PHE A 136 4.53 19.68 41.24
N LYS A 137 4.49 19.63 42.57
CA LYS A 137 4.82 20.74 43.49
C LYS A 137 6.33 20.96 43.63
N LEU A 138 7.00 21.15 42.50
CA LEU A 138 8.43 21.43 42.40
C LEU A 138 8.67 22.88 42.00
N ASN A 139 9.87 23.39 42.29
CA ASN A 139 10.30 24.70 41.80
C ASN A 139 10.22 24.73 40.27
N GLU A 140 9.78 25.87 39.70
CA GLU A 140 9.63 26.01 38.26
C GLU A 140 10.93 25.71 37.53
N SER A 141 12.10 26.09 38.08
CA SER A 141 13.43 25.78 37.52
C SER A 141 13.79 24.29 37.50
N LYS A 142 13.03 23.44 38.21
CA LYS A 142 13.28 22.00 38.35
C LYS A 142 12.36 21.14 37.48
N LYS A 143 11.38 21.71 36.79
CA LYS A 143 10.47 20.93 35.92
C LYS A 143 10.30 21.54 34.55
N VAL A 144 10.07 20.73 33.53
CA VAL A 144 9.74 21.21 32.18
C VAL A 144 8.70 20.31 31.55
N GLY A 145 7.78 20.90 30.78
CA GLY A 145 6.78 20.18 30.02
C GLY A 145 7.22 20.07 28.58
N VAL A 146 6.98 18.92 27.97
CA VAL A 146 7.26 18.65 26.57
C VAL A 146 5.96 18.18 25.94
N LEU A 147 5.54 18.89 24.92
CA LEU A 147 4.49 18.43 24.02
C LEU A 147 5.16 17.73 22.83
N LEU A 148 5.18 16.40 22.89
CA LEU A 148 5.78 15.54 21.87
C LEU A 148 4.78 15.29 20.74
N THR A 149 5.07 15.76 19.53
CA THR A 149 4.09 15.81 18.42
C THR A 149 4.69 15.44 17.07
N LEU A 150 3.88 15.14 16.05
CA LEU A 150 4.39 14.90 14.69
C LEU A 150 4.81 16.20 13.97
N LYS A 151 4.21 17.32 14.34
CA LYS A 151 4.47 18.66 13.79
C LYS A 151 4.34 19.69 14.89
N PRO A 152 5.01 20.86 14.77
CA PRO A 152 4.88 21.92 15.76
C PRO A 152 3.41 22.23 16.08
N HIS A 153 3.08 22.17 17.36
CA HIS A 153 1.72 22.41 17.87
C HIS A 153 1.72 23.67 18.73
N THR A 154 0.67 24.48 18.61
CA THR A 154 0.48 25.67 19.44
C THR A 154 0.32 25.26 20.90
N ILE A 155 1.10 25.88 21.78
CA ILE A 155 1.04 25.62 23.23
C ILE A 155 -0.06 26.50 23.84
N PRO A 156 -0.95 25.96 24.68
CA PRO A 156 -1.98 26.75 25.35
C PRO A 156 -1.40 27.89 26.20
N ILE A 157 -2.12 29.01 26.26
CA ILE A 157 -1.65 30.26 26.87
C ILE A 157 -1.35 30.11 28.37
N GLU A 158 -2.13 29.30 29.07
CA GLU A 158 -2.03 29.01 30.50
C GLU A 158 -0.74 28.27 30.89
N VAL A 159 -0.11 27.60 29.92
CA VAL A 159 1.15 26.87 30.10
C VAL A 159 2.29 27.38 29.21
N GLN A 160 2.12 28.56 28.62
CA GLN A 160 3.18 29.18 27.83
C GLN A 160 4.43 29.40 28.70
N GLY A 161 5.60 29.02 28.18
CA GLY A 161 6.89 29.08 28.90
C GLY A 161 7.12 27.93 29.89
N LYS A 162 6.10 27.13 30.21
CA LYS A 162 6.22 25.91 31.04
C LYS A 162 6.42 24.66 30.17
N PHE A 163 5.68 24.60 29.07
CA PHE A 163 5.81 23.57 28.05
C PHE A 163 6.60 24.09 26.85
N ILE A 164 7.34 23.19 26.21
CA ILE A 164 7.95 23.38 24.89
C ILE A 164 7.41 22.33 23.92
N ASN A 165 7.46 22.63 22.63
CA ASN A 165 7.14 21.65 21.60
C ASN A 165 8.43 20.99 21.09
N ILE A 166 8.48 19.66 21.18
CA ILE A 166 9.50 18.83 20.53
C ILE A 166 8.74 17.89 19.60
N THR A 167 9.17 17.77 18.36
CA THR A 167 8.58 16.79 17.45
C THR A 167 9.22 15.41 17.64
N HIS A 168 8.49 14.34 17.33
CA HIS A 168 9.05 12.99 17.29
C HIS A 168 10.30 12.92 16.40
N TRP A 169 10.24 13.59 15.26
CA TRP A 169 11.35 13.68 14.32
C TRP A 169 12.56 14.42 14.91
N GLU A 170 12.37 15.55 15.59
CA GLU A 170 13.47 16.27 16.26
C GLU A 170 14.18 15.39 17.28
N TRP A 171 13.41 14.72 18.15
CA TRP A 171 13.99 13.85 19.17
C TRP A 171 14.75 12.69 18.54
N ILE A 172 14.14 11.94 17.63
CA ILE A 172 14.81 10.79 17.00
C ILE A 172 16.00 11.20 16.13
N SER A 173 15.93 12.34 15.44
CA SER A 173 17.07 12.85 14.66
C SER A 173 18.27 13.12 15.57
N LYS A 174 18.05 13.80 16.71
CA LYS A 174 19.10 14.08 17.69
C LYS A 174 19.65 12.78 18.31
N VAL A 175 18.80 11.79 18.57
CA VAL A 175 19.27 10.46 19.00
C VAL A 175 20.18 9.82 17.95
N LYS A 176 19.82 9.89 16.66
CA LYS A 176 20.64 9.34 15.55
C LYS A 176 21.99 10.04 15.39
N GLU A 177 22.09 11.31 15.78
CA GLU A 177 23.37 12.04 15.79
C GLU A 177 24.30 11.57 16.93
N ILE A 178 23.73 11.14 18.05
CA ILE A 178 24.48 10.72 19.25
C ILE A 178 24.77 9.21 19.23
N LEU A 179 23.84 8.39 18.75
CA LEU A 179 23.90 6.94 18.80
C LEU A 179 24.48 6.35 17.51
N ASP A 180 25.68 5.79 17.58
CA ASP A 180 26.18 4.87 16.57
C ASP A 180 25.52 3.48 16.75
N VAL A 181 24.43 3.26 16.03
CA VAL A 181 23.65 2.00 16.06
C VAL A 181 24.49 0.81 15.60
N ASP A 182 25.46 1.01 14.70
CA ASP A 182 26.30 -0.07 14.19
C ASP A 182 27.35 -0.53 15.20
N SER A 183 27.69 0.31 16.16
CA SER A 183 28.57 -0.04 17.29
C SER A 183 27.91 -0.90 18.37
N LEU A 184 26.58 -1.06 18.33
CA LEU A 184 25.84 -1.82 19.34
C LEU A 184 26.15 -3.32 19.25
N LYS A 185 26.58 -3.91 20.37
CA LYS A 185 26.88 -5.35 20.47
C LYS A 185 25.63 -6.24 20.52
N ASP A 186 24.49 -5.69 20.93
CA ASP A 186 23.24 -6.43 21.05
C ASP A 186 22.41 -6.29 19.76
N GLU A 187 22.45 -7.33 18.94
CA GLU A 187 21.75 -7.37 17.65
C GLU A 187 20.22 -7.25 17.77
N ALA A 188 19.64 -7.67 18.90
CA ALA A 188 18.20 -7.51 19.11
C ALA A 188 17.86 -6.04 19.33
N TYR A 189 18.60 -5.35 20.20
CA TYR A 189 18.42 -3.92 20.41
C TYR A 189 18.79 -3.07 19.19
N LYS A 190 19.80 -3.49 18.42
CA LYS A 190 20.10 -2.87 17.12
C LYS A 190 18.87 -2.86 16.21
N ARG A 191 18.20 -4.01 16.08
CA ARG A 191 16.94 -4.13 15.33
C ARG A 191 15.81 -3.29 15.94
N TYR A 192 15.58 -3.37 17.24
CA TYR A 192 14.48 -2.64 17.88
C TYR A 192 14.59 -1.13 17.75
N VAL A 193 15.80 -0.58 17.93
CA VAL A 193 16.05 0.86 17.76
C VAL A 193 15.89 1.27 16.30
N THR A 194 16.45 0.48 15.37
CA THR A 194 16.35 0.77 13.93
C THR A 194 14.90 0.75 13.46
N ASP A 195 14.11 -0.24 13.89
CA ASP A 195 12.68 -0.33 13.56
C ASP A 195 11.89 0.84 14.16
N PHE A 196 12.22 1.26 15.39
CA PHE A 196 11.57 2.42 15.99
C PHE A 196 11.92 3.72 15.25
N PHE A 197 13.18 3.90 14.83
CA PHE A 197 13.58 5.03 13.99
C PHE A 197 12.80 5.06 12.69
N ASN A 198 12.70 3.92 12.00
CA ASN A 198 11.92 3.79 10.77
C ASN A 198 10.45 4.11 11.03
N THR A 199 9.87 3.63 12.14
CA THR A 199 8.47 3.93 12.49
C THR A 199 8.27 5.43 12.64
N ILE A 200 9.11 6.10 13.44
CA ILE A 200 8.99 7.55 13.65
C ILE A 200 9.20 8.32 12.34
N GLU A 201 10.13 7.90 11.49
CA GLU A 201 10.33 8.48 10.16
C GLU A 201 9.11 8.34 9.25
N ASN A 202 8.47 7.16 9.25
CA ASN A 202 7.30 6.87 8.44
C ASN A 202 6.09 7.69 8.87
N ILE A 203 5.88 7.87 10.18
CA ILE A 203 4.71 8.62 10.71
C ILE A 203 4.94 10.13 10.76
N SER A 204 6.20 10.58 10.81
CA SER A 204 6.53 12.00 10.82
C SER A 204 6.39 12.57 9.42
N THR A 205 5.68 13.69 9.28
CA THR A 205 5.67 14.44 8.03
C THR A 205 7.06 15.06 7.83
N THR A 206 7.96 14.37 7.13
CA THR A 206 9.24 14.97 6.80
C THR A 206 9.01 16.05 5.74
N TYR A 207 9.46 17.28 5.99
CA TYR A 207 9.53 18.33 4.96
C TYR A 207 10.56 17.99 3.86
N LYS A 208 11.21 16.82 3.95
CA LYS A 208 12.23 16.36 3.02
C LYS A 208 11.57 15.51 1.94
N MET A 209 11.62 16.01 0.71
CA MET A 209 11.25 15.26 -0.48
C MET A 209 12.06 13.96 -0.55
N ASN A 210 11.39 12.81 -0.54
CA ASN A 210 12.05 11.52 -0.69
C ASN A 210 12.62 11.32 -2.10
N ASN A 211 13.45 10.29 -2.29
CA ASN A 211 14.12 10.03 -3.56
C ASN A 211 13.14 9.80 -4.73
N SER A 212 12.00 9.13 -4.49
CA SER A 212 11.01 8.89 -5.54
C SER A 212 10.26 10.15 -5.96
N ALA A 213 9.89 11.01 -5.00
CA ALA A 213 9.29 12.31 -5.29
C ALA A 213 10.30 13.21 -6.02
N LYS A 214 11.56 13.25 -5.57
CA LYS A 214 12.64 13.99 -6.23
C LYS A 214 12.85 13.50 -7.67
N PHE A 215 12.88 12.19 -7.86
CA PHE A 215 13.01 11.57 -9.18
C PHE A 215 11.84 11.94 -10.10
N PHE A 216 10.59 11.87 -9.60
CA PHE A 216 9.41 12.27 -10.36
C PHE A 216 9.54 13.72 -10.84
N PHE A 217 9.78 14.68 -9.95
CA PHE A 217 9.84 16.09 -10.34
C PHE A 217 11.03 16.41 -11.25
N ASN A 218 12.17 15.73 -11.07
CA ASN A 218 13.33 15.90 -11.96
C ASN A 218 13.11 15.30 -13.35
N ASN A 219 12.21 14.33 -13.50
CA ASN A 219 11.98 13.59 -14.74
C ASN A 219 10.51 13.60 -15.17
N ALA A 220 9.75 14.62 -14.78
CA ALA A 220 8.28 14.62 -14.89
C ALA A 220 7.79 14.41 -16.33
N ILE A 221 8.50 14.97 -17.32
CA ILE A 221 8.18 14.79 -18.74
C ILE A 221 8.29 13.31 -19.13
N GLN A 222 9.37 12.65 -18.77
CA GLN A 222 9.60 11.25 -19.12
C GLN A 222 8.64 10.34 -18.35
N VAL A 223 8.40 10.60 -17.06
CA VAL A 223 7.45 9.81 -16.27
C VAL A 223 6.03 9.94 -16.80
N ASN A 224 5.60 11.16 -17.16
CA ASN A 224 4.28 11.36 -17.77
C ASN A 224 4.16 10.64 -19.12
N LYS A 225 5.23 10.62 -19.94
CA LYS A 225 5.23 9.83 -21.17
C LYS A 225 5.06 8.33 -20.92
N VAL A 226 5.77 7.77 -19.92
CA VAL A 226 5.57 6.36 -19.52
C VAL A 226 4.11 6.13 -19.15
N TYR A 227 3.53 7.05 -18.37
CA TYR A 227 2.12 6.97 -17.99
C TYR A 227 1.18 7.02 -19.20
N ASP A 228 1.44 7.90 -20.18
CA ASP A 228 0.65 7.97 -21.42
C ASP A 228 0.75 6.66 -22.23
N THR A 229 1.94 6.04 -22.32
CA THR A 229 2.12 4.72 -22.96
C THR A 229 1.34 3.62 -22.24
N ILE A 230 1.30 3.67 -20.90
CA ILE A 230 0.48 2.76 -20.10
C ILE A 230 -1.01 2.97 -20.45
N VAL A 231 -1.49 4.21 -20.45
CA VAL A 231 -2.88 4.54 -20.82
C VAL A 231 -3.24 4.06 -22.22
N GLU A 232 -2.33 4.18 -23.19
CA GLU A 232 -2.55 3.68 -24.55
C GLU A 232 -2.66 2.14 -24.58
N GLY A 233 -1.74 1.43 -23.92
CA GLY A 233 -1.81 -0.04 -23.80
C GLY A 233 -3.09 -0.50 -23.09
N HIS A 234 -3.55 0.26 -22.10
CA HIS A 234 -4.83 0.04 -21.42
C HIS A 234 -6.01 0.19 -22.39
N GLY A 235 -6.03 1.29 -23.16
CA GLY A 235 -7.05 1.55 -24.17
C GLY A 235 -7.11 0.46 -25.23
N TYR A 236 -5.94 0.00 -25.69
CA TYR A 236 -5.81 -1.11 -26.63
C TYR A 236 -6.49 -2.38 -26.08
N LEU A 237 -6.11 -2.87 -24.89
CA LEU A 237 -6.71 -4.09 -24.33
C LEU A 237 -8.23 -3.95 -24.12
N ILE A 238 -8.71 -2.78 -23.67
CA ILE A 238 -10.14 -2.53 -23.54
C ILE A 238 -10.87 -2.71 -24.88
N SER A 239 -10.32 -2.16 -25.96
CA SER A 239 -10.90 -2.34 -27.30
C SER A 239 -10.90 -3.81 -27.73
N GLN A 240 -9.83 -4.56 -27.41
CA GLN A 240 -9.76 -5.99 -27.73
C GLN A 240 -10.80 -6.80 -26.96
N TYR A 241 -11.02 -6.51 -25.68
CA TYR A 241 -12.07 -7.16 -24.89
C TYR A 241 -13.47 -6.88 -25.46
N GLN A 242 -13.72 -5.66 -25.93
CA GLN A 242 -14.99 -5.31 -26.58
C GLN A 242 -15.19 -6.10 -27.88
N LEU A 243 -14.16 -6.20 -28.72
CA LEU A 243 -14.20 -7.00 -29.95
C LEU A 243 -14.49 -8.49 -29.64
N ILE A 244 -13.85 -9.06 -28.61
CA ILE A 244 -14.12 -10.44 -28.18
C ILE A 244 -15.59 -10.58 -27.76
N ALA A 245 -16.11 -9.67 -26.93
CA ALA A 245 -17.49 -9.70 -26.48
C ALA A 245 -18.49 -9.62 -27.66
N GLU A 246 -18.30 -8.66 -28.57
CA GLU A 246 -19.14 -8.47 -29.75
C GLU A 246 -19.19 -9.72 -30.62
N LYS A 247 -18.04 -10.34 -30.89
CA LYS A 247 -17.96 -11.58 -31.68
C LYS A 247 -18.64 -12.77 -31.02
N LEU A 248 -18.70 -12.79 -29.68
CA LEU A 248 -19.43 -13.80 -28.91
C LEU A 248 -20.92 -13.46 -28.72
N GLY A 249 -21.35 -12.25 -29.10
CA GLY A 249 -22.70 -11.74 -28.86
C GLY A 249 -22.97 -11.35 -27.41
N LEU A 250 -21.92 -10.98 -26.67
CA LEU A 250 -21.92 -10.64 -25.26
C LEU A 250 -21.44 -9.20 -25.06
N GLN A 251 -21.39 -8.73 -23.81
CA GLN A 251 -20.88 -7.41 -23.42
C GLN A 251 -19.72 -7.51 -22.44
N THR A 252 -18.93 -6.44 -22.34
CA THR A 252 -17.84 -6.33 -21.35
C THR A 252 -18.30 -5.66 -20.06
N TYR A 253 -17.91 -6.19 -18.91
CA TYR A 253 -18.10 -5.56 -17.60
C TYR A 253 -16.79 -5.50 -16.79
N GLY A 254 -16.76 -4.58 -15.83
CA GLY A 254 -15.60 -4.29 -14.99
C GLY A 254 -14.78 -3.11 -15.48
N SER A 255 -13.98 -2.53 -14.58
CA SER A 255 -13.11 -1.36 -14.86
C SER A 255 -11.62 -1.63 -14.69
N ASP A 256 -11.23 -2.75 -14.06
CA ASP A 256 -9.82 -3.11 -13.79
C ASP A 256 -9.05 -3.41 -15.08
N ILE A 257 -7.89 -2.84 -15.34
CA ILE A 257 -7.19 -3.19 -16.59
C ILE A 257 -6.88 -4.70 -16.70
N ASN A 258 -6.53 -5.32 -15.58
CA ASN A 258 -5.91 -6.64 -15.61
C ASN A 258 -6.91 -7.71 -16.06
N TRP A 259 -8.22 -7.45 -15.95
CA TRP A 259 -9.24 -8.41 -16.31
C TRP A 259 -10.54 -7.75 -16.78
N ARG A 260 -11.29 -8.48 -17.61
CA ARG A 260 -12.65 -8.10 -18.04
C ARG A 260 -13.57 -9.30 -18.01
N ASN A 261 -14.81 -9.05 -17.60
CA ASN A 261 -15.88 -10.04 -17.67
C ASN A 261 -16.57 -9.90 -19.03
N ILE A 262 -16.80 -11.02 -19.70
CA ILE A 262 -17.58 -11.15 -20.92
C ILE A 262 -18.89 -11.83 -20.55
N TRP A 263 -19.97 -11.06 -20.59
CA TRP A 263 -21.21 -11.35 -19.87
C TRP A 263 -22.45 -11.02 -20.70
N ASP A 264 -23.63 -11.34 -20.19
CA ASP A 264 -24.89 -11.06 -20.85
C ASP A 264 -25.22 -9.57 -20.79
N GLU A 265 -25.97 -9.09 -21.76
CA GLU A 265 -26.29 -7.66 -21.98
C GLU A 265 -26.97 -6.95 -20.81
N GLU A 266 -27.59 -7.71 -19.91
CA GLU A 266 -28.29 -7.19 -18.74
C GLU A 266 -27.58 -7.51 -17.42
N ASN A 267 -26.45 -8.24 -17.45
CA ASN A 267 -25.76 -8.70 -16.24
C ASN A 267 -26.72 -9.47 -15.29
N HIS A 268 -27.54 -10.33 -15.87
CA HIS A 268 -28.56 -11.11 -15.16
C HIS A 268 -28.08 -12.52 -14.83
N LEU A 269 -27.15 -13.06 -15.62
CA LEU A 269 -26.57 -14.37 -15.35
C LEU A 269 -25.55 -14.27 -14.21
N ASP A 270 -25.45 -15.30 -13.40
CA ASP A 270 -24.38 -15.44 -12.41
C ASP A 270 -23.24 -16.34 -12.91
N THR A 271 -23.25 -16.65 -14.21
CA THR A 271 -22.23 -17.43 -14.93
C THR A 271 -21.73 -16.63 -16.13
N PHE A 272 -20.43 -16.43 -16.22
CA PHE A 272 -19.79 -15.63 -17.29
C PHE A 272 -18.35 -16.06 -17.56
N ILE A 273 -17.73 -15.48 -18.59
CA ILE A 273 -16.31 -15.70 -18.89
C ILE A 273 -15.51 -14.50 -18.39
N THR A 274 -14.41 -14.71 -17.68
CA THR A 274 -13.43 -13.68 -17.34
C THR A 274 -12.16 -13.89 -18.16
N ILE A 275 -11.64 -12.83 -18.77
CA ILE A 275 -10.31 -12.82 -19.37
C ILE A 275 -9.39 -12.06 -18.41
N ASP A 276 -8.37 -12.74 -17.91
CA ASP A 276 -7.37 -12.20 -16.98
C ASP A 276 -6.00 -12.10 -17.68
N ALA A 277 -5.56 -10.89 -17.95
CA ALA A 277 -4.28 -10.55 -18.57
C ALA A 277 -3.30 -9.87 -17.60
N GLN A 278 -3.44 -10.08 -16.28
CA GLN A 278 -2.57 -9.47 -15.28
C GLN A 278 -1.07 -9.71 -15.55
N ASP A 279 -0.70 -10.93 -15.92
CA ASP A 279 0.71 -11.27 -16.19
C ASP A 279 1.25 -10.53 -17.42
N LEU A 280 0.44 -10.38 -18.46
CA LEU A 280 0.76 -9.61 -19.66
C LEU A 280 0.90 -8.10 -19.34
N VAL A 281 -0.08 -7.52 -18.64
CA VAL A 281 -0.13 -6.09 -18.27
C VAL A 281 1.03 -5.72 -17.35
N SER A 282 1.38 -6.60 -16.41
CA SER A 282 2.52 -6.38 -15.51
C SER A 282 3.89 -6.61 -16.15
N GLY A 283 3.94 -7.10 -17.40
CA GLY A 283 5.17 -7.45 -18.11
C GLY A 283 5.91 -8.64 -17.50
N LYS A 284 5.24 -9.43 -16.65
CA LYS A 284 5.86 -10.55 -15.93
C LYS A 284 6.03 -11.76 -16.84
N TYR A 285 4.96 -12.11 -17.56
CA TYR A 285 4.94 -13.18 -18.55
C TYR A 285 3.98 -12.80 -19.68
N PRO A 286 4.26 -13.18 -20.94
CA PRO A 286 3.34 -12.95 -22.04
C PRO A 286 2.23 -14.00 -22.01
N ARG A 287 1.36 -13.91 -21.00
CA ARG A 287 0.31 -14.89 -20.68
C ARG A 287 -1.00 -14.22 -20.34
N TYR A 288 -2.08 -14.94 -20.59
CA TYR A 288 -3.41 -14.59 -20.11
C TYR A 288 -4.19 -15.85 -19.71
N LYS A 289 -5.31 -15.67 -19.02
CA LYS A 289 -6.19 -16.74 -18.57
C LYS A 289 -7.60 -16.51 -19.10
N ILE A 290 -8.27 -17.62 -19.41
CA ILE A 290 -9.71 -17.64 -19.60
C ILE A 290 -10.30 -18.41 -18.42
N ILE A 291 -11.31 -17.81 -17.80
CA ILE A 291 -11.96 -18.34 -16.61
C ILE A 291 -13.46 -18.46 -16.93
N LEU A 292 -14.03 -19.65 -16.79
CA LEU A 292 -15.46 -19.80 -16.58
C LEU A 292 -15.73 -19.50 -15.12
N GLU A 293 -16.42 -18.39 -14.84
CA GLU A 293 -16.61 -17.87 -13.50
C GLU A 293 -18.08 -18.00 -13.08
N LEU A 294 -18.27 -18.35 -11.81
CA LEU A 294 -19.57 -18.40 -11.14
C LEU A 294 -19.61 -17.34 -10.05
N MET A 295 -20.73 -16.67 -9.92
CA MET A 295 -20.97 -15.62 -8.94
C MET A 295 -22.25 -15.90 -8.14
N ARG A 296 -22.44 -15.20 -7.01
CA ARG A 296 -23.68 -15.19 -6.19
C ARG A 296 -24.29 -16.59 -6.06
N LYS A 297 -25.46 -16.84 -6.65
CA LYS A 297 -26.22 -18.10 -6.49
C LYS A 297 -25.61 -19.27 -7.28
N ASP A 298 -24.95 -19.00 -8.41
CA ASP A 298 -24.38 -20.06 -9.25
C ASP A 298 -23.12 -20.62 -8.60
N LYS A 299 -22.38 -19.79 -7.87
CA LYS A 299 -21.25 -20.20 -7.05
C LYS A 299 -21.63 -21.27 -6.02
N ASP A 300 -22.81 -21.16 -5.41
CA ASP A 300 -23.29 -22.13 -4.41
C ASP A 300 -23.58 -23.52 -5.04
N ARG A 301 -23.62 -23.59 -6.38
CA ARG A 301 -23.85 -24.81 -7.15
C ARG A 301 -22.56 -25.43 -7.71
N VAL A 302 -21.39 -24.98 -7.27
CA VAL A 302 -20.10 -25.45 -7.81
C VAL A 302 -19.91 -26.97 -7.69
N GLU A 303 -20.33 -27.58 -6.58
CA GLU A 303 -20.21 -29.04 -6.37
C GLU A 303 -21.13 -29.81 -7.33
N GLU A 304 -22.39 -29.35 -7.44
CA GLU A 304 -23.39 -29.90 -8.34
C GLU A 304 -22.91 -29.82 -9.80
N LEU A 305 -22.44 -28.66 -10.23
CA LEU A 305 -21.90 -28.44 -11.57
C LEU A 305 -20.65 -29.30 -11.81
N SER A 306 -19.78 -29.44 -10.81
CA SER A 306 -18.59 -30.27 -10.94
C SER A 306 -18.93 -31.73 -11.21
N VAL A 307 -19.90 -32.29 -10.50
CA VAL A 307 -20.39 -33.66 -10.72
C VAL A 307 -21.10 -33.76 -12.08
N LYS A 308 -21.96 -32.80 -12.40
CA LYS A 308 -22.75 -32.80 -13.64
C LYS A 308 -21.88 -32.81 -14.90
N PHE A 309 -20.78 -32.05 -14.87
CA PHE A 309 -19.90 -31.83 -16.02
C PHE A 309 -18.55 -32.57 -15.92
N GLU A 310 -18.38 -33.48 -14.96
CA GLU A 310 -17.10 -34.18 -14.73
C GLU A 310 -16.57 -34.91 -15.97
N ASN A 311 -17.48 -35.43 -16.80
CA ASN A 311 -17.18 -36.20 -18.01
C ASN A 311 -17.22 -35.34 -19.29
N HIS A 312 -17.44 -34.02 -19.17
CA HIS A 312 -17.48 -33.13 -20.33
C HIS A 312 -16.05 -32.94 -20.88
N ALA A 313 -15.88 -33.04 -22.20
CA ALA A 313 -14.55 -33.02 -22.84
C ALA A 313 -13.73 -31.74 -22.54
N GLN A 314 -14.41 -30.61 -22.33
CA GLN A 314 -13.80 -29.32 -21.97
C GLN A 314 -13.68 -29.08 -20.45
N PHE A 315 -13.94 -30.08 -19.60
CA PHE A 315 -13.87 -29.92 -18.14
C PHE A 315 -12.53 -30.40 -17.54
N SER A 316 -11.94 -31.44 -18.12
CA SER A 316 -10.83 -32.21 -17.52
C SER A 316 -9.45 -31.58 -17.68
N ASP A 317 -9.23 -30.79 -18.73
CA ASP A 317 -7.95 -30.11 -19.02
C ASP A 317 -7.79 -28.76 -18.30
N LYS A 318 -8.76 -28.38 -17.47
CA LYS A 318 -8.83 -27.09 -16.78
C LYS A 318 -8.68 -27.29 -15.30
N PHE A 319 -7.97 -26.40 -14.63
CA PHE A 319 -7.87 -26.42 -13.17
C PHE A 319 -9.02 -25.64 -12.53
N ARG A 320 -9.23 -25.87 -11.23
CA ARG A 320 -10.16 -25.10 -10.40
C ARG A 320 -9.39 -23.94 -9.77
N GLY A 321 -9.87 -22.72 -9.97
CA GLY A 321 -9.18 -21.53 -9.50
C GLY A 321 -9.56 -21.15 -8.06
N GLN A 322 -9.36 -19.87 -7.73
CA GLN A 322 -9.67 -19.36 -6.40
C GLN A 322 -11.17 -19.10 -6.22
N THR A 323 -11.62 -19.24 -4.97
CA THR A 323 -12.96 -18.85 -4.54
C THR A 323 -12.82 -17.73 -3.52
N ARG A 324 -13.35 -16.55 -3.81
CA ARG A 324 -13.23 -15.36 -2.95
C ARG A 324 -14.53 -14.56 -2.93
N GLY A 325 -15.03 -14.26 -1.73
CA GLY A 325 -16.25 -13.45 -1.57
C GLY A 325 -17.44 -14.07 -2.30
N MET A 326 -18.00 -13.37 -3.28
CA MET A 326 -19.14 -13.84 -4.09
C MET A 326 -18.71 -14.59 -5.36
N HIS A 327 -17.42 -14.73 -5.63
CA HIS A 327 -16.89 -15.27 -6.89
C HIS A 327 -16.25 -16.65 -6.69
N CYS A 328 -16.29 -17.46 -7.74
CA CYS A 328 -15.64 -18.77 -7.86
C CYS A 328 -15.12 -18.97 -9.28
N HIS A 329 -13.82 -19.17 -9.42
CA HIS A 329 -13.19 -19.52 -10.70
C HIS A 329 -13.44 -21.01 -10.97
N PHE A 330 -14.57 -21.31 -11.62
CA PHE A 330 -15.02 -22.68 -11.82
C PHE A 330 -14.11 -23.47 -12.75
N LEU A 331 -13.76 -22.95 -13.94
CA LEU A 331 -12.78 -23.58 -14.82
C LEU A 331 -11.76 -22.55 -15.29
N VAL A 332 -10.47 -22.84 -15.16
CA VAL A 332 -9.40 -21.95 -15.58
C VAL A 332 -8.47 -22.65 -16.55
N LYS A 333 -8.08 -21.93 -17.61
CA LYS A 333 -7.00 -22.33 -18.52
C LYS A 333 -6.11 -21.11 -18.80
N GLU A 334 -4.81 -21.34 -18.79
CA GLU A 334 -3.79 -20.32 -19.09
C GLU A 334 -3.26 -20.54 -20.50
N TYR A 335 -2.88 -19.45 -21.16
CA TYR A 335 -2.37 -19.43 -22.52
C TYR A 335 -1.14 -18.55 -22.59
N ASP A 336 -0.12 -19.04 -23.27
CA ASP A 336 1.00 -18.22 -23.73
C ASP A 336 0.58 -17.47 -25.01
N ILE A 337 1.09 -16.24 -25.18
CA ILE A 337 0.92 -15.46 -26.41
C ILE A 337 2.27 -14.87 -26.84
N ASP A 338 2.55 -14.84 -28.14
CA ASP A 338 3.70 -14.10 -28.65
C ASP A 338 3.38 -12.60 -28.64
N LEU A 339 4.32 -11.76 -28.20
CA LEU A 339 4.13 -10.31 -28.23
C LEU A 339 3.92 -9.77 -29.65
N ASN A 340 4.43 -10.47 -30.67
CA ASN A 340 4.22 -10.14 -32.07
C ASN A 340 2.79 -10.43 -32.56
N ASP A 341 2.05 -11.28 -31.85
CA ASP A 341 0.66 -11.63 -32.16
C ASP A 341 -0.34 -10.83 -31.32
N LEU A 342 0.13 -9.85 -30.52
CA LEU A 342 -0.76 -9.03 -29.70
C LEU A 342 -1.73 -8.19 -30.52
N ASP A 343 -1.38 -7.82 -31.76
CA ASP A 343 -2.27 -7.14 -32.71
C ASP A 343 -3.51 -7.99 -33.09
N LYS A 344 -3.43 -9.30 -32.89
CA LYS A 344 -4.50 -10.29 -33.08
C LYS A 344 -5.07 -10.82 -31.77
N PHE A 345 -4.83 -10.14 -30.64
CA PHE A 345 -5.23 -10.61 -29.31
C PHE A 345 -6.71 -11.02 -29.27
N ALA A 346 -7.62 -10.20 -29.81
CA ALA A 346 -9.04 -10.55 -29.83
C ALA A 346 -9.35 -11.85 -30.61
N GLU A 347 -8.69 -12.08 -31.74
CA GLU A 347 -8.90 -13.28 -32.56
C GLU A 347 -8.38 -14.54 -31.86
N ILE A 348 -7.20 -14.45 -31.24
CA ILE A 348 -6.58 -15.56 -30.51
C ILE A 348 -7.42 -15.93 -29.28
N VAL A 349 -7.83 -14.93 -28.50
CA VAL A 349 -8.65 -15.17 -27.30
C VAL A 349 -10.01 -15.72 -27.68
N GLU A 350 -10.66 -15.16 -28.70
CA GLU A 350 -11.93 -15.69 -29.23
C GLU A 350 -11.79 -17.14 -29.68
N HIS A 351 -10.75 -17.46 -30.45
CA HIS A 351 -10.47 -18.83 -30.90
C HIS A 351 -10.30 -19.76 -29.69
N ASN A 352 -9.52 -19.36 -28.69
CA ASN A 352 -9.30 -20.17 -27.48
C ASN A 352 -10.59 -20.36 -26.67
N ILE A 353 -11.45 -19.33 -26.56
CA ILE A 353 -12.79 -19.47 -25.96
C ILE A 353 -13.63 -20.48 -26.77
N LYS A 354 -13.66 -20.35 -28.10
CA LYS A 354 -14.43 -21.22 -28.99
C LYS A 354 -13.92 -22.66 -29.00
N THR A 355 -12.62 -22.88 -28.81
CA THR A 355 -12.05 -24.22 -28.81
C THR A 355 -12.20 -24.90 -27.45
N ASP A 356 -11.96 -24.15 -26.37
CA ASP A 356 -11.79 -24.75 -25.05
C ASP A 356 -12.98 -24.54 -24.11
N PHE A 357 -13.85 -23.54 -24.35
CA PHE A 357 -14.92 -23.18 -23.43
C PHE A 357 -16.33 -23.17 -24.04
N ASN A 358 -16.49 -23.21 -25.36
CA ASN A 358 -17.79 -22.98 -25.98
C ASN A 358 -18.90 -23.93 -25.51
N LYS A 359 -18.71 -25.24 -25.60
CA LYS A 359 -19.73 -26.23 -25.29
C LYS A 359 -20.05 -26.22 -23.80
N ILE A 360 -19.02 -26.24 -22.96
CA ILE A 360 -19.23 -26.25 -21.52
C ILE A 360 -19.90 -24.98 -21.02
N PHE A 361 -19.53 -23.81 -21.55
CA PHE A 361 -20.18 -22.55 -21.17
C PHE A 361 -21.67 -22.57 -21.53
N ILE A 362 -22.00 -22.94 -22.77
CA ILE A 362 -23.40 -23.02 -23.23
C ILE A 362 -24.19 -24.03 -22.41
N GLU A 363 -23.66 -25.24 -22.17
CA GLU A 363 -24.37 -26.27 -21.42
C GLU A 363 -24.56 -25.91 -19.94
N VAL A 364 -23.58 -25.25 -19.31
CA VAL A 364 -23.73 -24.73 -17.94
C VAL A 364 -24.81 -23.66 -17.90
N VAL A 365 -24.82 -22.71 -18.85
CA VAL A 365 -25.84 -21.66 -18.90
C VAL A 365 -27.23 -22.24 -19.15
N GLU A 366 -27.39 -23.17 -20.12
CA GLU A 366 -28.69 -23.83 -20.38
C GLU A 366 -29.17 -24.63 -19.16
N TYR A 367 -28.25 -25.22 -18.40
CA TYR A 367 -28.57 -25.96 -17.19
C TYR A 367 -29.03 -25.06 -16.03
N LEU A 368 -28.35 -23.92 -15.83
CA LEU A 368 -28.65 -22.98 -14.75
C LEU A 368 -29.82 -22.04 -15.10
N TYR A 369 -30.03 -21.75 -16.38
CA TYR A 369 -30.96 -20.76 -16.92
C TYR A 369 -31.75 -21.29 -18.13
N PRO A 370 -32.56 -22.35 -17.96
CA PRO A 370 -33.24 -23.02 -19.08
C PRO A 370 -34.18 -22.10 -19.88
N ASP A 371 -34.66 -21.00 -19.27
CA ASP A 371 -35.59 -20.05 -19.89
C ASP A 371 -34.88 -18.86 -20.58
N LYS A 372 -33.56 -18.68 -20.41
CA LYS A 372 -32.82 -17.59 -21.07
C LYS A 372 -32.64 -17.95 -22.55
N ASN A 373 -33.09 -17.08 -23.44
CA ASN A 373 -32.82 -17.23 -24.87
C ASN A 373 -31.36 -16.87 -25.18
N ILE A 374 -30.54 -17.90 -25.38
CA ILE A 374 -29.11 -17.76 -25.72
C ILE A 374 -28.80 -18.16 -27.17
N SER A 375 -29.80 -18.18 -28.05
CA SER A 375 -29.65 -18.67 -29.43
C SER A 375 -28.54 -17.94 -30.22
N ILE A 376 -28.41 -16.63 -30.01
CA ILE A 376 -27.36 -15.80 -30.62
C ILE A 376 -25.98 -16.23 -30.12
N TRP A 377 -25.80 -16.34 -28.79
CA TRP A 377 -24.52 -16.75 -28.21
C TRP A 377 -24.17 -18.16 -28.67
N LYS A 378 -25.12 -19.09 -28.61
CA LYS A 378 -24.93 -20.47 -29.06
C LYS A 378 -24.50 -20.52 -30.53
N HIS A 379 -25.10 -19.71 -31.40
CA HIS A 379 -24.67 -19.59 -32.78
C HIS A 379 -23.22 -19.08 -32.88
N ASN A 380 -22.91 -17.97 -32.20
CA ASN A 380 -21.61 -17.31 -32.26
C ASN A 380 -20.48 -18.18 -31.70
N PHE A 381 -20.70 -18.85 -30.56
CA PHE A 381 -19.75 -19.76 -29.92
C PHE A 381 -19.50 -21.06 -30.72
N MET A 382 -20.47 -21.49 -31.54
CA MET A 382 -20.37 -22.72 -32.34
C MET A 382 -19.99 -22.47 -33.79
N ALA A 383 -19.99 -21.22 -34.24
CA ALA A 383 -19.53 -20.84 -35.56
C ALA A 383 -18.01 -21.08 -35.64
N VAL A 384 -17.63 -22.21 -36.23
CA VAL A 384 -16.24 -22.50 -36.60
C VAL A 384 -15.86 -21.55 -37.73
N ASN A 385 -14.80 -20.77 -37.55
CA ASN A 385 -14.23 -19.96 -38.62
C ASN A 385 -13.77 -20.93 -39.72
N LYS A 386 -14.49 -20.98 -40.85
CA LYS A 386 -14.17 -21.86 -41.99
C LYS A 386 -12.92 -21.42 -42.78
N ASN A 387 -12.10 -20.52 -42.22
CA ASN A 387 -10.98 -19.89 -42.90
C ASN A 387 -9.60 -20.34 -42.38
N ASP A 388 -9.55 -21.36 -41.52
CA ASP A 388 -8.29 -21.98 -41.06
C ASP A 388 -7.92 -23.21 -41.91
#